data_AF-A0A7W8VLM1-F1
#
_entry.id   AF-A0A7W8VLM1-F1
#
_cell.length_a   1.000
_cell.length_b   1.000
_cell.length_c   1.000
_cell.angle_alpha   90.00
_cell.angle_beta   90.00
_cell.angle_gamma   90.00
#
_symmetry.space_group_name_H-M   'P 1'
#
loop_
_entity.id
_entity.type
_entity.pdbx_description
1 polymer ?
#
loop_
_entity_poly.entity_id
_entity_poly.type
_entity_poly.pdbx_seq_one_letter_code
_entity_poly.pdbx_strand_id
1 'polypeptide(L)'
;MKKLLMLFVVLNLLSCIKEKNSKRYYYLPMDDAVDMGFPFGSIVYKSTQKNSFEDILIYSDVEQYESDSRYILVEQRPNRKLMDKNIKDDLSFWSNYYVENKKDTVINVFGDKMSIKHINNLLTTLSEDNLQRVSDSIVKNNASLKSIFKNKLNYYLIDKKSDSLYGPMNKDELSKIRARKGVTLTF
;
A
#
# COMPACT_ATOMS: atom_id res chain seq x y z
N MET A 1 -31.60 19.52 -42.11
CA MET A 1 -31.70 19.75 -40.65
C MET A 1 -31.84 18.45 -39.83
N LYS A 2 -32.71 17.49 -40.20
CA LYS A 2 -32.87 16.22 -39.46
C LYS A 2 -31.59 15.36 -39.33
N LYS A 3 -30.73 15.32 -40.36
CA LYS A 3 -29.46 14.57 -40.31
C LYS A 3 -28.39 15.19 -39.39
N LEU A 4 -28.43 16.51 -39.16
CA LEU A 4 -27.46 17.20 -38.28
C LEU A 4 -27.84 17.04 -36.80
N LEU A 5 -29.14 16.98 -36.51
CA LEU A 5 -29.67 16.71 -35.16
C LEU A 5 -29.32 15.29 -34.69
N MET A 6 -29.33 14.32 -35.61
CA MET A 6 -28.98 12.93 -35.31
C MET A 6 -27.50 12.77 -34.91
N LEU A 7 -26.60 13.56 -35.51
CA LEU A 7 -25.17 13.54 -35.19
C LEU A 7 -24.90 14.06 -33.76
N PHE A 8 -25.64 15.08 -33.32
CA PHE A 8 -25.52 15.65 -31.98
C PHE A 8 -26.03 14.70 -30.89
N VAL A 9 -27.05 13.89 -31.18
CA VAL A 9 -27.56 12.85 -30.25
C VAL A 9 -26.57 11.68 -30.13
N VAL A 10 -25.91 11.28 -31.22
CA VAL A 10 -24.88 10.22 -31.19
C VAL A 10 -23.62 10.67 -30.43
N LEU A 11 -23.22 11.95 -30.54
CA LEU A 11 -22.08 12.50 -29.80
C LEU A 11 -22.30 12.60 -28.28
N ASN A 12 -23.55 12.74 -27.82
CA ASN A 12 -23.89 12.75 -26.39
C ASN A 12 -24.07 11.35 -25.78
N LEU A 13 -24.14 10.28 -26.59
CA LEU A 13 -24.18 8.90 -26.09
C LEU A 13 -22.79 8.30 -25.88
N LEU A 14 -21.73 8.95 -26.40
CA LEU A 14 -20.34 8.52 -26.21
C LEU A 14 -19.66 9.16 -24.98
N SER A 15 -20.30 10.13 -24.32
CA SER A 15 -19.70 10.88 -23.19
C SER A 15 -19.91 10.24 -21.81
N CYS A 16 -20.36 8.99 -21.72
CA CYS A 16 -20.52 8.30 -20.44
C CYS A 16 -20.21 6.80 -20.48
N ILE A 17 -19.06 6.41 -21.02
CA ILE A 17 -18.37 5.23 -20.48
C ILE A 17 -17.66 5.71 -19.20
N LYS A 18 -18.41 5.83 -18.10
CA LYS A 18 -17.80 5.96 -16.77
C LYS A 18 -16.95 4.71 -16.57
N GLU A 19 -15.63 4.88 -16.54
CA GLU A 19 -14.70 3.88 -16.03
C GLU A 19 -15.22 3.42 -14.66
N LYS A 20 -15.84 2.24 -14.63
CA LYS A 20 -16.42 1.69 -13.40
C LYS A 20 -15.25 1.11 -12.60
N ASN A 21 -14.86 1.81 -11.54
CA ASN A 21 -14.03 1.32 -10.44
C ASN A 21 -12.63 0.75 -10.84
N SER A 22 -11.90 1.38 -11.77
CA SER A 22 -10.48 1.01 -11.95
C SER A 22 -9.64 1.62 -10.82
N LYS A 23 -9.07 0.77 -9.94
CA LYS A 23 -8.14 1.25 -8.91
C LYS A 23 -6.92 1.90 -9.57
N ARG A 24 -6.52 3.08 -9.09
CA ARG A 24 -5.38 3.86 -9.56
C ARG A 24 -4.27 3.85 -8.52
N TYR A 25 -3.06 4.09 -8.98
CA TYR A 25 -1.89 4.23 -8.13
C TYR A 25 -1.74 5.68 -7.66
N TYR A 26 -1.45 5.83 -6.37
CA TYR A 26 -1.27 7.12 -5.73
C TYR A 26 -0.01 7.10 -4.87
N TYR A 27 0.70 8.23 -4.87
CA TYR A 27 1.75 8.53 -3.92
C TYR A 27 1.21 9.49 -2.87
N LEU A 28 1.49 9.21 -1.60
CA LEU A 28 1.21 10.08 -0.47
C LEU A 28 2.54 10.47 0.20
N PRO A 29 2.99 11.72 0.03
CA PRO A 29 4.11 12.26 0.80
C PRO A 29 3.84 12.21 2.31
N MET A 30 4.89 12.27 3.11
CA MET A 30 4.77 12.16 4.58
C MET A 30 3.90 13.27 5.18
N ASP A 31 4.07 14.52 4.75
CA ASP A 31 3.31 15.66 5.29
C ASP A 31 1.82 15.48 5.03
N ASP A 32 1.44 15.14 3.78
CA ASP A 32 0.06 14.81 3.41
C ASP A 32 -0.47 13.59 4.18
N ALA A 33 0.38 12.58 4.42
CA ALA A 33 -0.01 11.38 5.15
C ALA A 33 -0.40 11.71 6.59
N VAL A 34 0.38 12.55 7.27
CA VAL A 34 0.10 13.00 8.64
C VAL A 34 -1.19 13.82 8.69
N ASP A 35 -1.37 14.76 7.76
CA ASP A 35 -2.58 15.59 7.68
C ASP A 35 -3.85 14.77 7.44
N MET A 36 -3.72 13.61 6.79
CA MET A 36 -4.80 12.68 6.53
C MET A 36 -4.97 11.60 7.62
N GLY A 37 -4.24 11.69 8.73
CA GLY A 37 -4.34 10.74 9.84
C GLY A 37 -3.62 9.41 9.61
N PHE A 38 -2.66 9.35 8.69
CA PHE A 38 -1.77 8.21 8.45
C PHE A 38 -0.33 8.54 8.88
N PRO A 39 0.00 8.52 10.19
CA PRO A 39 1.28 9.00 10.71
C PRO A 39 2.41 7.96 10.62
N PHE A 40 2.45 7.18 9.54
CA PHE A 40 3.34 6.01 9.38
C PHE A 40 4.34 6.14 8.23
N GLY A 41 4.61 7.35 7.74
CA GLY A 41 5.53 7.57 6.63
C GLY A 41 4.83 7.83 5.31
N SER A 42 5.60 8.20 4.30
CA SER A 42 5.13 8.25 2.92
C SER A 42 4.81 6.85 2.39
N ILE A 43 3.80 6.76 1.53
CA ILE A 43 3.31 5.48 0.99
C ILE A 43 3.00 5.56 -0.49
N VAL A 44 3.05 4.41 -1.15
CA VAL A 44 2.40 4.20 -2.45
C VAL A 44 1.27 3.21 -2.25
N TYR A 45 0.07 3.58 -2.69
CA TYR A 45 -1.13 2.77 -2.53
C TYR A 45 -1.94 2.73 -3.81
N LYS A 46 -2.79 1.71 -3.91
CA LYS A 46 -3.76 1.55 -4.98
C LYS A 46 -5.16 1.70 -4.42
N SER A 47 -5.99 2.51 -5.08
CA SER A 47 -7.35 2.78 -4.61
C SER A 47 -8.29 3.24 -5.70
N THR A 48 -9.58 3.08 -5.49
CA THR A 48 -10.60 3.68 -6.36
C THR A 48 -10.66 5.21 -6.21
N GLN A 49 -10.25 5.74 -5.06
CA GLN A 49 -10.30 7.16 -4.75
C GLN A 49 -8.98 7.62 -4.10
N LYS A 50 -8.52 8.81 -4.49
CA LYS A 50 -7.37 9.44 -3.82
C LYS A 50 -7.70 9.63 -2.34
N ASN A 51 -6.75 9.31 -1.48
CA ASN A 51 -6.82 9.37 -0.01
C ASN A 51 -7.73 8.32 0.64
N SER A 52 -8.13 7.29 -0.10
CA SER A 52 -8.72 6.07 0.46
C SER A 52 -7.65 4.97 0.42
N PHE A 53 -7.08 4.61 1.57
CA PHE A 53 -5.89 3.74 1.64
C PHE A 53 -6.24 2.24 1.57
N GLU A 54 -6.87 1.81 0.48
CA GLU A 54 -7.35 0.43 0.31
C GLU A 54 -6.20 -0.60 0.21
N ASP A 55 -5.33 -0.49 -0.80
CA ASP A 55 -4.22 -1.42 -1.03
C ASP A 55 -2.88 -0.69 -0.90
N ILE A 56 -2.29 -0.64 0.29
CA ILE A 56 -0.95 -0.07 0.46
C ILE A 56 0.08 -1.05 -0.13
N LEU A 57 0.87 -0.57 -1.09
CA LEU A 57 1.83 -1.39 -1.85
C LEU A 57 3.26 -1.24 -1.33
N ILE A 58 3.62 -0.03 -0.91
CA ILE A 58 4.96 0.32 -0.43
C ILE A 58 4.79 1.11 0.86
N TYR A 59 5.37 0.59 1.95
CA TYR A 59 5.17 1.07 3.31
C TYR A 59 6.36 1.83 3.87
N SER A 60 6.12 3.08 4.25
CA SER A 60 7.00 4.01 4.95
C SER A 60 8.30 4.37 4.25
N ASP A 61 8.63 5.66 4.34
CA ASP A 61 9.89 6.28 3.92
C ASP A 61 10.25 6.01 2.45
N VAL A 62 9.29 6.29 1.57
CA VAL A 62 9.56 6.55 0.14
C VAL A 62 10.38 7.84 0.05
N GLU A 63 11.64 7.70 -0.38
CA GLU A 63 12.58 8.82 -0.54
C GLU A 63 12.44 9.45 -1.92
N GLN A 64 12.17 8.63 -2.95
CA GLN A 64 12.03 9.09 -4.33
C GLN A 64 10.88 8.39 -5.02
N TYR A 65 10.12 9.15 -5.81
CA TYR A 65 8.97 8.67 -6.57
C TYR A 65 8.98 9.33 -7.94
N GLU A 66 9.10 8.51 -8.98
CA GLU A 66 9.09 8.94 -10.37
C GLU A 66 8.06 8.15 -11.17
N SER A 67 7.35 8.81 -12.09
CA SER A 67 6.23 8.18 -12.80
C SER A 67 6.07 8.73 -14.20
N ASP A 68 5.86 7.83 -15.16
CA ASP A 68 5.42 8.17 -16.52
C ASP A 68 4.02 7.59 -16.82
N SER A 69 3.61 7.55 -18.09
CA SER A 69 2.30 7.00 -18.48
C SER A 69 2.13 5.50 -18.20
N ARG A 70 3.22 4.73 -18.11
CA ARG A 70 3.23 3.27 -18.01
C ARG A 70 3.80 2.73 -16.71
N TYR A 71 4.78 3.42 -16.12
CA TYR A 71 5.56 2.91 -15.02
C TYR A 71 5.59 3.88 -13.85
N ILE A 72 5.84 3.32 -12.66
CA ILE A 72 6.22 4.06 -11.46
C ILE A 72 7.52 3.45 -10.95
N LEU A 73 8.48 4.28 -10.65
CA LEU A 73 9.75 3.93 -10.02
C LEU A 73 9.79 4.53 -8.62
N VAL A 74 10.16 3.72 -7.63
CA VAL A 74 10.16 4.12 -6.22
C VAL A 74 11.45 3.69 -5.55
N GLU A 75 12.10 4.62 -4.84
CA GLU A 75 13.17 4.35 -3.89
C GLU A 75 12.63 4.47 -2.46
N GLN A 76 12.94 3.50 -1.63
CA GLN A 76 12.49 3.44 -0.25
C GLN A 76 13.66 3.16 0.68
N ARG A 77 13.71 3.87 1.81
CA ARG A 77 14.53 3.49 2.97
C ARG A 77 13.65 2.82 4.02
N PRO A 78 13.74 1.50 4.23
CA PRO A 78 12.89 0.81 5.20
C PRO A 78 13.00 1.39 6.61
N ASN A 79 11.85 1.75 7.20
CA ASN A 79 11.80 2.29 8.56
C ASN A 79 11.12 1.32 9.52
N ARG A 80 11.95 0.57 10.25
CA ARG A 80 11.46 -0.43 11.20
C ARG A 80 10.66 0.20 12.34
N LYS A 81 11.05 1.38 12.82
CA LYS A 81 10.38 2.06 13.93
C LYS A 81 8.94 2.48 13.54
N LEU A 82 8.77 3.03 12.33
CA LEU A 82 7.44 3.40 11.83
C LEU A 82 6.59 2.16 11.52
N MET A 83 7.18 1.10 10.97
CA MET A 83 6.47 -0.16 10.74
C MET A 83 5.98 -0.78 12.05
N ASP A 84 6.84 -0.86 13.07
CA ASP A 84 6.44 -1.38 14.38
C ASP A 84 5.33 -0.54 15.01
N LYS A 85 5.39 0.79 14.86
CA LYS A 85 4.30 1.67 15.31
C LYS A 85 2.99 1.35 14.58
N ASN A 86 3.03 1.26 13.25
CA ASN A 86 1.85 0.94 12.43
C ASN A 86 1.22 -0.41 12.83
N ILE A 87 2.05 -1.45 12.97
CA ILE A 87 1.58 -2.77 13.41
C ILE A 87 0.92 -2.68 14.80
N LYS A 88 1.57 -2.02 15.77
CA LYS A 88 1.02 -1.90 17.13
C LYS A 88 -0.28 -1.12 17.18
N ASP A 89 -0.37 -0.02 16.43
CA ASP A 89 -1.57 0.82 16.39
C ASP A 89 -2.74 0.05 15.76
N ASP A 90 -2.50 -0.68 14.66
CA ASP A 90 -3.51 -1.52 13.99
C ASP A 90 -3.98 -2.67 14.92
N LEU A 91 -3.06 -3.40 15.54
CA LEU A 91 -3.40 -4.46 16.50
C LEU A 91 -4.22 -3.91 17.68
N SER A 92 -3.84 -2.75 18.21
CA SER A 92 -4.54 -2.11 19.32
C SER A 92 -5.95 -1.68 18.93
N PHE A 93 -6.11 -1.09 17.74
CA PHE A 93 -7.41 -0.72 17.19
C PHE A 93 -8.34 -1.92 17.11
N TRP A 94 -7.89 -3.02 16.51
CA TRP A 94 -8.72 -4.22 16.34
C TRP A 94 -9.03 -4.94 17.64
N SER A 95 -8.09 -4.92 18.59
CA SER A 95 -8.33 -5.42 19.95
C SER A 95 -9.45 -4.63 20.62
N ASN A 96 -9.39 -3.30 20.58
CA ASN A 96 -10.41 -2.43 21.16
C ASN A 96 -11.76 -2.62 20.48
N TYR A 97 -11.79 -2.72 19.15
CA TYR A 97 -13.00 -3.01 18.39
C TYR A 97 -13.65 -4.33 18.85
N TYR A 98 -12.87 -5.39 19.08
CA TYR A 98 -13.38 -6.64 19.64
C TYR A 98 -13.92 -6.46 21.06
N VAL A 99 -13.22 -5.72 21.92
CA VAL A 99 -13.66 -5.46 23.31
C VAL A 99 -15.00 -4.75 23.33
N GLU A 100 -15.21 -3.76 22.47
CA GLU A 100 -16.45 -2.97 22.40
C GLU A 100 -17.60 -3.76 21.80
N ASN A 101 -17.37 -4.49 20.70
CA ASN A 101 -18.44 -5.10 19.92
C ASN A 101 -18.71 -6.57 20.30
N LYS A 102 -17.76 -7.22 20.99
CA LYS A 102 -17.78 -8.66 21.34
C LYS A 102 -18.04 -9.60 20.15
N LYS A 103 -17.77 -9.12 18.94
CA LYS A 103 -17.97 -9.85 17.69
C LYS A 103 -16.61 -10.17 17.10
N ASP A 104 -16.36 -11.45 16.82
CA ASP A 104 -15.15 -11.87 16.12
C ASP A 104 -15.31 -11.72 14.60
N THR A 105 -14.21 -11.40 13.94
CA THR A 105 -14.08 -11.34 12.48
C THR A 105 -12.62 -11.57 12.10
N VAL A 106 -12.39 -11.98 10.86
CA VAL A 106 -11.05 -12.11 10.29
C VAL A 106 -10.72 -10.86 9.49
N ILE A 107 -9.58 -10.27 9.80
CA ILE A 107 -9.03 -9.10 9.12
C ILE A 107 -7.70 -9.45 8.44
N ASN A 108 -7.24 -8.55 7.57
CA ASN A 108 -5.92 -8.63 6.97
C ASN A 108 -4.97 -7.68 7.73
N VAL A 109 -3.96 -8.25 8.37
CA VAL A 109 -2.89 -7.53 9.07
C VAL A 109 -1.62 -7.72 8.25
N PHE A 110 -1.27 -6.72 7.43
CA PHE A 110 -0.05 -6.70 6.59
C PHE A 110 0.13 -7.93 5.67
N GLY A 111 -0.96 -8.47 5.15
CA GLY A 111 -0.99 -9.65 4.28
C GLY A 111 -1.41 -10.93 4.98
N ASP A 112 -1.37 -10.97 6.31
CA ASP A 112 -1.75 -12.14 7.10
C ASP A 112 -3.19 -12.04 7.60
N LYS A 113 -3.92 -13.14 7.50
CA LYS A 113 -5.30 -13.20 8.00
C LYS A 113 -5.29 -13.52 9.50
N MET A 114 -5.92 -12.66 10.30
CA MET A 114 -5.99 -12.85 11.75
C MET A 114 -7.39 -12.59 12.29
N SER A 115 -7.83 -13.42 13.25
CA SER A 115 -9.07 -13.17 14.00
C SER A 115 -8.84 -12.02 14.99
N ILE A 116 -9.78 -11.08 15.07
CA ILE A 116 -9.68 -9.97 16.03
C ILE A 116 -9.84 -10.45 17.49
N LYS A 117 -10.54 -11.57 17.73
CA LYS A 117 -10.51 -12.25 19.03
C LYS A 117 -9.11 -12.78 19.35
N HIS A 118 -8.42 -13.36 18.37
CA HIS A 118 -7.04 -13.82 18.55
C HIS A 118 -6.11 -12.64 18.87
N ILE A 119 -6.23 -11.51 18.15
CA ILE A 119 -5.49 -10.27 18.43
C ILE A 119 -5.73 -9.83 19.88
N ASN A 120 -6.99 -9.71 20.29
CA ASN A 120 -7.31 -9.31 21.66
C ASN A 120 -6.71 -10.26 22.71
N ASN A 121 -6.78 -11.59 22.48
CA ASN A 121 -6.17 -12.55 23.39
C ASN A 121 -4.65 -12.38 23.46
N LEU A 122 -3.99 -12.12 22.33
CA LEU A 122 -2.56 -11.82 22.31
C LEU A 122 -2.27 -10.58 23.15
N LEU A 123 -3.04 -9.49 23.02
CA LEU A 123 -2.74 -8.23 23.72
C LEU A 123 -3.12 -8.24 25.20
N THR A 124 -4.16 -8.97 25.59
CA THR A 124 -4.63 -9.00 27.00
C THR A 124 -3.82 -9.95 27.89
N THR A 125 -3.20 -10.97 27.31
CA THR A 125 -2.39 -11.95 28.06
C THR A 125 -0.93 -11.50 28.25
N LEU A 126 -0.57 -10.34 27.72
CA LEU A 126 0.80 -9.93 27.49
C LEU A 126 0.98 -8.45 27.91
N SER A 127 1.83 -8.17 28.92
CA SER A 127 2.27 -6.81 29.33
C SER A 127 2.85 -5.96 28.18
N GLU A 128 2.97 -4.62 28.30
CA GLU A 128 3.41 -3.70 27.23
C GLU A 128 4.69 -4.14 26.47
N ASP A 129 5.67 -4.75 27.15
CA ASP A 129 6.89 -5.33 26.53
C ASP A 129 6.60 -6.36 25.42
N ASN A 130 5.38 -6.88 25.37
CA ASN A 130 5.00 -7.94 24.44
C ASN A 130 4.33 -7.46 23.15
N LEU A 131 3.82 -6.22 23.09
CA LEU A 131 3.38 -5.63 21.82
C LEU A 131 4.54 -5.58 20.81
N GLN A 132 5.74 -5.27 21.31
CA GLN A 132 6.96 -5.36 20.50
C GLN A 132 7.24 -6.79 20.04
N ARG A 133 7.12 -7.79 20.94
CA ARG A 133 7.34 -9.21 20.57
C ARG A 133 6.36 -9.70 19.51
N VAL A 134 5.09 -9.29 19.58
CA VAL A 134 4.10 -9.60 18.56
C VAL A 134 4.45 -8.91 17.24
N SER A 135 4.83 -7.63 17.27
CA SER A 135 5.32 -6.91 16.08
C SER A 135 6.52 -7.61 15.43
N ASP A 136 7.50 -8.00 16.25
CA ASP A 136 8.70 -8.71 15.79
C ASP A 136 8.36 -10.06 15.15
N SER A 137 7.40 -10.79 15.75
CA SER A 137 6.90 -12.05 15.20
C SER A 137 6.22 -11.86 13.85
N ILE A 138 5.36 -10.84 13.73
CA ILE A 138 4.68 -10.50 12.47
C ILE A 138 5.72 -10.17 11.39
N VAL A 139 6.66 -9.27 11.66
CA VAL A 139 7.70 -8.90 10.68
C VAL A 139 8.58 -10.08 10.29
N LYS A 140 8.92 -10.96 11.24
CA LYS A 140 9.79 -12.11 11.00
C LYS A 140 9.12 -13.21 10.17
N ASN A 141 7.83 -13.43 10.39
CA ASN A 141 7.08 -14.55 9.79
C ASN A 141 6.37 -14.15 8.50
N ASN A 142 6.10 -12.87 8.28
CA ASN A 142 5.51 -12.36 7.05
C ASN A 142 6.58 -12.20 5.96
N ALA A 143 6.44 -12.95 4.86
CA ALA A 143 7.43 -12.95 3.77
C ALA A 143 7.60 -11.56 3.13
N SER A 144 6.51 -10.82 2.96
CA SER A 144 6.52 -9.47 2.38
C SER A 144 7.28 -8.50 3.28
N LEU A 145 6.94 -8.42 4.57
CA LEU A 145 7.63 -7.55 5.53
C LEU A 145 9.10 -7.95 5.69
N LYS A 146 9.40 -9.24 5.79
CA LYS A 146 10.78 -9.76 5.83
C LYS A 146 11.59 -9.32 4.63
N SER A 147 10.99 -9.30 3.44
CA SER A 147 11.68 -8.85 2.22
C SER A 147 11.99 -7.36 2.23
N ILE A 148 11.10 -6.52 2.80
CA ILE A 148 11.31 -5.07 2.92
C ILE A 148 12.56 -4.78 3.76
N PHE A 149 12.75 -5.46 4.89
CA PHE A 149 13.88 -5.19 5.78
C PHE A 149 15.18 -5.93 5.41
N LYS A 150 15.22 -6.63 4.27
CA LYS A 150 16.43 -7.33 3.80
C LYS A 150 17.51 -6.36 3.32
N ASN A 151 17.12 -5.24 2.73
CA ASN A 151 18.06 -4.26 2.14
C ASN A 151 18.04 -2.94 2.92
N LYS A 152 19.15 -2.18 2.85
CA LYS A 152 19.21 -0.80 3.39
C LYS A 152 18.39 0.20 2.57
N LEU A 153 18.28 -0.07 1.27
CA LEU A 153 17.49 0.67 0.30
C LEU A 153 16.76 -0.36 -0.56
N ASN A 154 15.47 -0.12 -0.76
CA ASN A 154 14.63 -0.91 -1.63
C ASN A 154 14.25 -0.09 -2.86
N TYR A 155 14.15 -0.79 -3.97
CA TYR A 155 13.67 -0.26 -5.22
C TYR A 155 12.43 -1.02 -5.65
N TYR A 156 11.44 -0.29 -6.15
CA TYR A 156 10.22 -0.86 -6.71
C TYR A 156 9.96 -0.32 -8.10
N LEU A 157 9.44 -1.19 -8.95
CA LEU A 157 8.91 -0.82 -10.26
C LEU A 157 7.46 -1.29 -10.30
N ILE A 158 6.54 -0.40 -10.65
CA ILE A 158 5.14 -0.73 -10.90
C ILE A 158 4.88 -0.60 -12.40
N ASP A 159 4.36 -1.65 -13.03
CA ASP A 159 3.85 -1.62 -14.40
C ASP A 159 2.34 -1.39 -14.35
N LYS A 160 1.90 -0.15 -14.65
CA LYS A 160 0.49 0.25 -14.59
C LYS A 160 -0.37 -0.50 -15.59
N LYS A 161 0.22 -0.96 -16.71
CA LYS A 161 -0.50 -1.66 -17.77
C LYS A 161 -0.78 -3.11 -17.38
N SER A 162 0.20 -3.81 -16.82
CA SER A 162 0.03 -5.20 -16.37
C SER A 162 -0.43 -5.33 -14.91
N ASP A 163 -0.64 -4.20 -14.23
CA ASP A 163 -1.02 -4.13 -12.82
C ASP A 163 -0.09 -4.92 -11.91
N SER A 164 1.22 -4.76 -12.10
CA SER A 164 2.24 -5.59 -11.45
C SER A 164 3.22 -4.75 -10.64
N LEU A 165 3.45 -5.17 -9.39
CA LEU A 165 4.49 -4.65 -8.52
C LEU A 165 5.73 -5.56 -8.58
N TYR A 166 6.89 -4.99 -8.87
CA TYR A 166 8.18 -5.66 -8.77
C TYR A 166 8.98 -5.00 -7.66
N GLY A 167 9.28 -5.76 -6.61
CA GLY A 167 10.02 -5.29 -5.45
C GLY A 167 9.60 -6.01 -4.17
N PRO A 168 10.28 -5.75 -3.04
CA PRO A 168 11.47 -4.91 -2.93
C PRO A 168 12.70 -5.51 -3.63
N MET A 169 13.43 -4.69 -4.39
CA MET A 169 14.66 -5.07 -5.10
C MET A 169 15.86 -4.29 -4.56
N ASN A 170 17.07 -4.82 -4.74
CA ASN A 170 18.30 -4.02 -4.69
C ASN A 170 18.57 -3.32 -6.03
N LYS A 171 19.62 -2.49 -6.09
CA LYS A 171 19.96 -1.68 -7.28
C LYS A 171 20.28 -2.52 -8.53
N ASP A 172 20.93 -3.66 -8.36
CA ASP A 172 21.29 -4.55 -9.47
C ASP A 172 20.06 -5.27 -10.04
N GLU A 173 19.18 -5.73 -9.16
CA GLU A 173 17.88 -6.31 -9.52
C GLU A 173 16.99 -5.29 -10.26
N LEU A 174 16.95 -4.04 -9.78
CA LEU A 174 16.26 -2.95 -10.46
C LEU A 174 16.83 -2.74 -11.87
N SER A 175 18.16 -2.68 -12.01
CA SER A 175 18.82 -2.44 -13.30
C SER A 175 18.48 -3.54 -14.31
N LYS A 176 18.50 -4.81 -13.87
CA LYS A 176 18.11 -5.96 -14.70
C LYS A 176 16.65 -5.88 -15.16
N ILE A 177 15.73 -5.54 -14.25
CA ILE A 177 14.32 -5.50 -14.62
C ILE A 177 13.99 -4.31 -15.53
N ARG A 178 14.62 -3.16 -15.31
CA ARG A 178 14.49 -1.98 -16.18
C ARG A 178 14.97 -2.27 -17.59
N ALA A 179 16.14 -2.90 -17.73
CA ALA A 179 16.67 -3.32 -19.03
C ALA A 179 15.71 -4.29 -19.74
N ARG A 180 15.24 -5.34 -19.04
CA ARG A 180 14.29 -6.32 -19.58
C ARG A 180 12.96 -5.70 -20.03
N LYS A 181 12.49 -4.67 -19.34
CA LYS A 181 11.19 -4.01 -19.58
C LYS A 181 11.27 -2.77 -20.47
N GLY A 182 12.48 -2.33 -20.84
CA GLY A 182 12.71 -1.10 -21.60
C GLY A 182 12.29 0.17 -20.84
N VAL A 183 12.53 0.21 -19.52
CA VAL A 183 12.12 1.34 -18.65
C VAL A 183 13.19 2.43 -18.66
N THR A 184 12.83 3.61 -19.15
CA THR A 184 13.74 4.77 -19.23
C THR A 184 13.69 5.68 -18.01
N LEU A 185 12.66 5.59 -17.16
CA LEU A 185 12.57 6.34 -15.88
C LEU A 185 13.82 6.14 -15.03
N THR A 186 14.38 7.24 -14.53
CA THR A 186 15.47 7.29 -13.57
C THR A 186 15.04 8.12 -12.37
N PHE A 187 15.73 7.91 -11.25
CA PHE A 187 15.81 8.87 -10.17
C PHE A 187 16.63 10.10 -10.59
#